data_AF-A0A372F0L0-F1
#
_entry.id   AF-A0A372F0L0-F1
#
_cell.length_a   1.000
_cell.length_b   1.000
_cell.length_c   1.000
_cell.angle_alpha   90.00
_cell.angle_beta   90.00
_cell.angle_gamma   90.00
#
_symmetry.space_group_name_H-M   'P 1'
#
loop_
_entity.id
_entity.type
_entity.pdbx_description
1 polymer ?
#
loop_
_entity_poly.entity_id
_entity_poly.type
_entity_poly.pdbx_seq_one_letter_code
_entity_poly.pdbx_strand_id
1 'polypeptide(L)'
;MKKKVIFAYALIAIGTLSFTSCSREEKREAADSIQNAQDNAANAADEVASDIKDGVDQTAEDVKREKDEMAAKLEDQRKELKREIEEAEDNIKTASAKEKDRWEERRQKLKSQLNDIDDDIKDIRSDMKEDWKDFKKRVNQKIDEIQKDIE
;
A
#
# COMPACT_ATOMS: atom_id res chain seq x y z
N MET A 1 -44.60 4.29 -34.63
CA MET A 1 -45.36 5.34 -33.92
C MET A 1 -45.14 5.17 -32.43
N LYS A 2 -44.62 6.20 -31.77
CA LYS A 2 -44.32 6.24 -30.33
C LYS A 2 -45.62 6.32 -29.54
N LYS A 3 -45.81 5.50 -28.51
CA LYS A 3 -46.77 5.78 -27.43
C LYS A 3 -46.10 5.53 -26.09
N LYS A 4 -45.96 6.63 -25.34
CA LYS A 4 -45.54 6.69 -23.95
C LYS A 4 -46.72 6.26 -23.08
N VAL A 5 -46.47 5.51 -22.01
CA VAL A 5 -47.30 5.55 -20.80
C VAL A 5 -46.34 5.54 -19.61
N ILE A 6 -46.29 6.68 -18.93
CA ILE A 6 -45.71 6.88 -17.61
C ILE A 6 -46.82 6.52 -16.62
N PHE A 7 -46.54 5.72 -15.59
CA PHE A 7 -47.18 5.87 -14.27
C PHE A 7 -46.29 5.26 -13.18
N ALA A 8 -46.19 6.01 -12.09
CA ALA A 8 -45.30 5.83 -10.96
C ALA A 8 -46.05 5.29 -9.73
N TYR A 9 -45.25 4.84 -8.76
CA TYR A 9 -45.53 4.59 -7.33
C TYR A 9 -46.35 3.35 -6.93
N ALA A 10 -45.72 2.50 -6.09
CA ALA A 10 -46.09 2.41 -4.68
C ALA A 10 -45.01 1.69 -3.84
N LEU A 11 -44.82 2.23 -2.64
CA LEU A 11 -43.93 1.83 -1.55
C LEU A 11 -44.26 0.44 -0.98
N ILE A 12 -43.22 -0.30 -0.59
CA ILE A 12 -43.27 -1.15 0.62
C ILE A 12 -42.09 -0.77 1.50
N ALA A 13 -42.39 0.01 2.52
CA ALA A 13 -41.57 0.13 3.72
C ALA A 13 -41.94 -1.00 4.69
N ILE A 14 -40.95 -1.36 5.51
CA ILE A 14 -41.01 -1.92 6.88
C ILE A 14 -40.09 -3.12 7.01
N GLY A 15 -39.05 -2.92 7.81
CA GLY A 15 -38.13 -3.95 8.24
C GLY A 15 -36.98 -3.40 9.09
N THR A 16 -37.25 -2.42 9.94
CA THR A 16 -36.34 -2.03 11.02
C THR A 16 -36.15 -3.21 11.97
N LEU A 17 -34.95 -3.79 12.00
CA LEU A 17 -34.52 -4.62 13.11
C LEU A 17 -33.39 -3.92 13.85
N SER A 18 -33.83 -3.35 14.96
CA SER A 18 -33.07 -2.69 16.00
C SER A 18 -31.96 -3.58 16.56
N PHE A 19 -30.84 -2.93 16.88
CA PHE A 19 -29.81 -3.43 17.76
C PHE A 19 -30.40 -3.78 19.13
N THR A 20 -30.61 -5.07 19.40
CA THR A 20 -30.61 -5.62 20.75
C THR A 20 -30.22 -7.09 20.69
N SER A 21 -29.22 -7.45 21.49
CA SER A 21 -28.94 -8.82 21.97
C SER A 21 -28.32 -9.83 21.02
N CYS A 22 -27.15 -10.32 21.42
CA CYS A 22 -26.44 -11.48 20.90
C CYS A 22 -27.32 -12.73 20.70
N SER A 23 -27.22 -13.34 19.52
CA SER A 23 -27.12 -14.80 19.40
C SER A 23 -26.04 -15.14 18.37
N ARG A 24 -25.06 -15.88 18.87
CA ARG A 24 -23.88 -16.48 18.25
C ARG A 24 -24.34 -17.60 17.29
N GLU A 25 -23.53 -17.92 16.26
CA GLU A 25 -23.80 -18.85 15.14
C GLU A 25 -24.61 -18.16 14.03
N GLU A 26 -24.04 -17.54 12.99
CA GLU A 26 -23.57 -18.20 11.76
C GLU A 26 -22.81 -17.17 10.87
N LYS A 27 -21.66 -16.66 11.32
CA LYS A 27 -20.76 -15.83 10.50
C LYS A 27 -19.29 -16.21 10.70
N ARG A 28 -19.00 -17.50 10.60
CA ARG A 28 -17.63 -18.03 10.51
C ARG A 28 -17.54 -18.83 9.23
N GLU A 29 -17.16 -18.17 8.13
CA GLU A 29 -16.50 -18.80 6.96
C GLU A 29 -16.17 -17.82 5.83
N ALA A 30 -16.46 -16.52 6.00
CA ALA A 30 -16.04 -15.47 5.05
C ALA A 30 -15.24 -14.34 5.72
N ALA A 31 -14.54 -14.64 6.82
CA ALA A 31 -13.69 -13.69 7.54
C ALA A 31 -12.20 -14.12 7.59
N ASP A 32 -11.89 -15.40 7.37
CA ASP A 32 -10.52 -15.93 7.51
C ASP A 32 -9.61 -15.65 6.30
N SER A 33 -10.15 -15.29 5.13
CA SER A 33 -9.34 -14.97 3.95
C SER A 33 -8.91 -13.51 3.85
N ILE A 34 -9.44 -12.61 4.69
CA ILE A 34 -9.10 -11.18 4.69
C ILE A 34 -8.13 -10.83 5.83
N GLN A 35 -8.12 -11.58 6.93
CA GLN A 35 -7.27 -11.27 8.08
C GLN A 35 -5.75 -11.41 7.83
N ASN A 36 -5.30 -12.20 6.86
CA ASN A 36 -3.86 -12.35 6.60
C ASN A 36 -3.24 -11.28 5.68
N ALA A 37 -4.03 -10.57 4.89
CA ALA A 37 -3.52 -9.47 4.06
C ALA A 37 -3.50 -8.14 4.83
N GLN A 38 -4.45 -7.95 5.74
CA GLN A 38 -4.61 -6.70 6.48
C GLN A 38 -3.62 -6.54 7.64
N ASP A 39 -3.18 -7.65 8.26
CA ASP A 39 -2.22 -7.61 9.37
C ASP A 39 -0.78 -7.25 8.94
N ASN A 40 -0.42 -7.41 7.66
CA ASN A 40 0.88 -6.97 7.14
C ASN A 40 0.89 -5.48 6.72
N ALA A 41 -0.26 -4.93 6.33
CA ALA A 41 -0.38 -3.51 5.95
C ALA A 41 -0.60 -2.59 7.16
N ALA A 42 -1.36 -3.03 8.16
CA ALA A 42 -1.65 -2.21 9.35
C ALA A 42 -0.42 -1.99 10.26
N ASN A 43 0.51 -2.95 10.32
CA ASN A 43 1.73 -2.80 11.12
C ASN A 43 2.79 -1.92 10.43
N ALA A 44 2.77 -1.80 9.10
CA ALA A 44 3.74 -0.96 8.37
C ALA A 44 3.38 0.54 8.43
N ALA A 45 2.09 0.88 8.54
CA ALA A 45 1.64 2.28 8.55
C ALA A 45 1.85 2.98 9.90
N ASP A 46 1.67 2.27 11.03
CA ASP A 46 1.82 2.86 12.37
C ASP A 46 3.30 3.13 12.73
N GLU A 47 4.25 2.39 12.14
CA GLU A 47 5.70 2.63 12.33
C GLU A 47 6.26 3.79 11.48
N VAL A 48 5.53 4.29 10.48
CA VAL A 48 6.00 5.41 9.62
C VAL A 48 5.66 6.77 10.25
N ALA A 49 4.59 6.84 11.04
CA ALA A 49 4.14 8.09 11.68
C ALA A 49 4.86 8.41 13.00
N SER A 50 5.51 7.44 13.64
CA SER A 50 6.07 7.58 15.00
C SER A 50 7.35 8.44 15.08
N ASP A 51 8.21 8.43 14.07
CA ASP A 51 9.61 8.87 14.26
C ASP A 51 9.89 10.33 13.88
N ILE A 52 8.85 11.16 13.80
CA ILE A 52 8.96 12.63 13.65
C ILE A 52 9.13 13.30 15.03
N LYS A 53 9.63 12.57 16.03
CA LYS A 53 9.81 13.06 17.40
C LYS A 53 11.26 13.31 17.80
N ASP A 54 12.19 13.43 16.87
CA ASP A 54 13.62 13.57 17.23
C ASP A 54 14.12 15.02 17.13
N GLY A 55 13.91 15.74 18.23
CA GLY A 55 14.61 16.98 18.59
C GLY A 55 15.73 16.75 19.61
N VAL A 56 16.21 15.52 19.75
CA VAL A 56 17.26 15.11 20.70
C VAL A 56 18.55 14.85 19.92
N ASP A 57 19.71 15.21 20.48
CA ASP A 57 21.03 14.90 19.92
C ASP A 57 21.17 13.37 19.72
N GLN A 58 20.98 12.90 18.48
CA GLN A 58 21.09 11.49 18.12
C GLN A 58 22.55 11.02 18.28
N THR A 59 22.75 9.89 18.95
CA THR A 59 24.08 9.27 19.03
C THR A 59 24.42 8.55 17.73
N ALA A 60 25.70 8.25 17.50
CA ALA A 60 26.12 7.45 16.35
C ALA A 60 25.48 6.05 16.34
N GLU A 61 25.20 5.48 17.52
CA GLU A 61 24.50 4.20 17.65
C GLU A 61 23.02 4.31 17.27
N ASP A 62 22.36 5.40 17.65
CA ASP A 62 20.96 5.67 17.24
C ASP A 62 20.84 5.83 15.73
N VAL A 63 21.73 6.63 15.12
CA VAL A 63 21.75 6.80 13.66
C VAL A 63 22.00 5.48 12.95
N LYS A 64 22.88 4.63 13.48
CA LYS A 64 23.12 3.30 12.91
C LYS A 64 21.87 2.42 12.99
N ARG A 65 21.19 2.38 14.13
CA ARG A 65 19.95 1.61 14.30
C ARG A 65 18.87 2.10 13.32
N GLU A 66 18.67 3.41 13.23
CA GLU A 66 17.69 3.98 12.29
C GLU A 66 18.04 3.67 10.83
N LYS A 67 19.33 3.65 10.49
CA LYS A 67 19.79 3.22 9.16
C LYS A 67 19.43 1.76 8.88
N ASP A 68 19.69 0.87 9.84
CA ASP A 68 19.38 -0.55 9.70
C ASP A 68 17.85 -0.79 9.56
N GLU A 69 17.05 -0.10 10.37
CA GLU A 69 15.58 -0.16 10.30
C GLU A 69 15.03 0.38 8.97
N MET A 70 15.53 1.53 8.52
CA MET A 70 15.14 2.10 7.22
C MET A 70 15.57 1.22 6.05
N ALA A 71 16.75 0.59 6.12
CA ALA A 71 17.21 -0.35 5.10
C ALA A 71 16.31 -1.59 5.04
N ALA A 72 15.84 -2.09 6.19
CA ALA A 72 14.88 -3.19 6.24
C ALA A 72 13.53 -2.79 5.60
N LYS A 73 12.98 -1.62 5.97
CA LYS A 73 11.75 -1.07 5.36
C LYS A 73 11.87 -0.96 3.84
N LEU A 74 13.00 -0.43 3.34
CA LEU A 74 13.26 -0.33 1.90
C LEU A 74 13.34 -1.69 1.22
N GLU A 75 14.00 -2.70 1.82
CA GLU A 75 14.06 -4.05 1.24
C GLU A 75 12.68 -4.73 1.20
N ASP A 76 11.79 -4.45 2.14
CA ASP A 76 10.42 -4.96 2.10
C ASP A 76 9.58 -4.29 1.01
N GLN A 77 9.67 -2.96 0.87
CA GLN A 77 9.05 -2.23 -0.25
C GLN A 77 9.59 -2.71 -1.60
N ARG A 78 10.88 -2.99 -1.70
CA ARG A 78 11.51 -3.56 -2.89
C ARG A 78 10.93 -4.91 -3.27
N LYS A 79 10.67 -5.80 -2.30
CA LYS A 79 10.04 -7.10 -2.54
C LYS A 79 8.59 -6.94 -3.00
N GLU A 80 7.86 -5.99 -2.42
CA GLU A 80 6.48 -5.69 -2.80
C GLU A 80 6.41 -5.23 -4.25
N LEU A 81 7.21 -4.23 -4.62
CA LEU A 81 7.30 -3.73 -6.00
C LEU A 81 7.63 -4.84 -7.01
N LYS A 82 8.51 -5.78 -6.66
CA LYS A 82 8.82 -6.92 -7.54
C LYS A 82 7.61 -7.83 -7.75
N ARG A 83 6.83 -8.09 -6.70
CA ARG A 83 5.60 -8.89 -6.80
C ARG A 83 4.57 -8.20 -7.69
N GLU A 84 4.37 -6.92 -7.50
CA GLU A 84 3.47 -6.09 -8.32
C GLU A 84 3.90 -6.03 -9.79
N ILE A 85 5.20 -5.98 -10.06
CA ILE A 85 5.74 -6.06 -11.42
C ILE A 85 5.44 -7.42 -12.05
N GLU A 86 5.62 -8.51 -11.30
CA GLU A 86 5.32 -9.86 -11.77
C GLU A 86 3.81 -10.02 -12.07
N GLU A 87 2.94 -9.52 -11.19
CA GLU A 87 1.49 -9.51 -11.43
C GLU A 87 1.12 -8.68 -12.67
N ALA A 88 1.69 -7.48 -12.83
CA ALA A 88 1.47 -6.69 -14.03
C ALA A 88 1.95 -7.42 -15.29
N GLU A 89 3.09 -8.14 -15.23
CA GLU A 89 3.58 -8.95 -16.34
C GLU A 89 2.66 -10.12 -16.69
N ASP A 90 2.05 -10.76 -15.71
CA ASP A 90 1.07 -11.83 -15.93
C ASP A 90 -0.26 -11.31 -16.49
N ASN A 91 -0.69 -10.14 -16.03
CA ASN A 91 -1.85 -9.44 -16.59
C ASN A 91 -1.60 -9.02 -18.06
N ILE A 92 -0.39 -8.54 -18.41
CA ILE A 92 -0.04 -8.23 -19.82
C ILE A 92 -0.15 -9.48 -20.72
N LYS A 93 0.24 -10.66 -20.23
CA LYS A 93 0.19 -11.91 -21.02
C LYS A 93 -1.25 -12.30 -21.34
N THR A 94 -2.18 -12.07 -20.43
CA THR A 94 -3.56 -12.59 -20.49
C THR A 94 -4.60 -11.55 -20.94
N ALA A 95 -4.30 -10.26 -20.80
CA ALA A 95 -5.23 -9.16 -21.05
C ALA A 95 -5.56 -8.92 -22.54
N SER A 96 -6.69 -8.27 -22.79
CA SER A 96 -7.05 -7.77 -24.13
C SER A 96 -6.09 -6.65 -24.58
N ALA A 97 -6.00 -6.38 -25.89
CA ALA A 97 -5.06 -5.38 -26.42
C ALA A 97 -5.17 -3.99 -25.74
N LYS A 98 -6.39 -3.53 -25.44
CA LYS A 98 -6.64 -2.24 -24.77
C LYS A 98 -6.19 -2.21 -23.31
N GLU A 99 -6.23 -3.35 -22.64
CA GLU A 99 -5.81 -3.49 -21.24
C GLU A 99 -4.30 -3.72 -21.12
N LYS A 100 -3.67 -4.32 -22.14
CA LYS A 100 -2.21 -4.47 -22.19
C LYS A 100 -1.49 -3.14 -22.07
N ASP A 101 -1.91 -2.11 -22.82
CA ASP A 101 -1.29 -0.79 -22.76
C ASP A 101 -1.28 -0.23 -21.32
N ARG A 102 -2.40 -0.38 -20.59
CA ARG A 102 -2.51 0.04 -19.19
C ARG A 102 -1.58 -0.72 -18.27
N TRP A 103 -1.52 -2.04 -18.44
CA TRP A 103 -0.62 -2.88 -17.63
C TRP A 103 0.85 -2.63 -17.96
N GLU A 104 1.19 -2.30 -19.20
CA GLU A 104 2.54 -1.91 -19.61
C GLU A 104 2.96 -0.59 -18.96
N GLU A 105 2.09 0.41 -18.96
CA GLU A 105 2.30 1.68 -18.27
C GLU A 105 2.51 1.47 -16.76
N ARG A 106 1.63 0.68 -16.13
CA ARG A 106 1.73 0.33 -14.69
C ARG A 106 3.05 -0.37 -14.37
N ARG A 107 3.43 -1.38 -15.17
CA ARG A 107 4.71 -2.09 -15.04
C ARG A 107 5.91 -1.15 -15.17
N GLN A 108 5.89 -0.21 -16.11
CA GLN A 108 6.98 0.76 -16.29
C GLN A 108 7.11 1.69 -15.07
N LYS A 109 5.99 2.18 -14.55
CA LYS A 109 5.97 3.01 -13.33
C LYS A 109 6.56 2.25 -12.14
N LEU A 110 6.11 1.02 -11.92
CA LEU A 110 6.64 0.16 -10.85
C LEU A 110 8.14 -0.12 -10.99
N LYS A 111 8.63 -0.35 -12.21
CA LYS A 111 10.07 -0.52 -12.48
C LYS A 111 10.88 0.73 -12.16
N SER A 112 10.33 1.92 -12.42
CA SER A 112 10.97 3.18 -12.02
C SER A 112 11.06 3.29 -10.50
N GLN A 113 9.96 3.03 -9.79
CA GLN A 113 9.93 3.05 -8.32
C GLN A 113 10.89 2.02 -7.72
N LEU A 114 11.02 0.83 -8.33
CA LEU A 114 11.97 -0.19 -7.91
C LEU A 114 13.42 0.29 -8.02
N ASN A 115 13.77 0.97 -9.12
CA ASN A 115 15.11 1.53 -9.28
C ASN A 115 15.38 2.61 -8.24
N ASP A 116 14.40 3.47 -7.97
CA ASP A 116 14.52 4.54 -6.96
C ASP A 116 14.74 3.98 -5.55
N ILE A 117 14.11 2.85 -5.22
CA ILE A 117 14.32 2.13 -3.95
C ILE A 117 15.69 1.43 -3.94
N ASP A 118 16.10 0.79 -5.04
CA ASP A 118 17.42 0.16 -5.16
C ASP A 118 18.55 1.19 -4.97
N ASP A 119 18.35 2.44 -5.42
CA ASP A 119 19.32 3.52 -5.22
C ASP A 119 19.32 4.05 -3.78
N ASP A 120 18.16 4.23 -3.14
CA ASP A 120 18.10 4.61 -1.71
C ASP A 120 18.75 3.54 -0.81
N ILE A 121 18.61 2.24 -1.14
CA ILE A 121 19.27 1.13 -0.44
C ILE A 121 20.80 1.17 -0.62
N LYS A 122 21.29 1.58 -1.79
CA LYS A 122 22.74 1.76 -1.98
C LYS A 122 23.24 2.93 -1.18
N ASP A 123 22.52 4.05 -1.22
CA ASP A 123 22.89 5.25 -0.50
C ASP A 123 22.99 4.95 1.00
N ILE A 124 21.96 4.36 1.61
CA ILE A 124 21.95 4.07 3.05
C ILE A 124 23.07 3.13 3.54
N ARG A 125 23.48 2.18 2.67
CA ARG A 125 24.57 1.24 2.93
C ARG A 125 25.96 1.85 2.70
N SER A 126 26.03 3.00 2.04
CA SER A 126 27.27 3.71 1.75
C SER A 126 27.52 4.85 2.74
N ASP A 127 28.70 5.48 2.63
CA ASP A 127 28.97 6.75 3.29
C ASP A 127 28.18 7.87 2.56
N MET A 128 26.92 8.01 2.96
CA MET A 128 26.00 9.01 2.44
C MET A 128 26.58 10.42 2.59
N LYS A 129 26.54 11.20 1.51
CA LYS A 129 26.90 12.63 1.53
C LYS A 129 25.76 13.52 2.00
N GLU A 130 24.53 13.00 1.97
CA GLU A 130 23.33 13.69 2.39
C GLU A 130 23.13 13.62 3.90
N ASP A 131 22.57 14.68 4.49
CA ASP A 131 22.13 14.69 5.87
C ASP A 131 21.07 13.61 6.13
N TRP A 132 21.28 12.82 7.19
CA TRP A 132 20.42 11.68 7.54
C TRP A 132 18.93 12.05 7.65
N LYS A 133 18.64 13.25 8.18
CA LYS A 133 17.29 13.77 8.33
C LYS A 133 16.58 14.02 6.99
N ASP A 134 17.31 14.56 6.02
CA ASP A 134 16.76 14.88 4.70
C ASP A 134 16.53 13.60 3.90
N PHE A 135 17.47 12.65 4.00
CA PHE A 135 17.30 11.31 3.44
C PHE A 135 16.05 10.63 3.99
N LYS A 136 15.91 10.56 5.32
CA LYS A 136 14.75 9.94 6.00
C LYS A 136 13.44 10.56 5.54
N LYS A 137 13.38 11.89 5.43
CA LYS A 137 12.21 12.61 4.93
C LYS A 137 11.88 12.23 3.49
N ARG A 138 12.86 12.24 2.57
CA ARG A 138 12.63 11.86 1.16
C ARG A 138 12.16 10.42 1.04
N VAL A 139 12.82 9.49 1.73
CA VAL A 139 12.49 8.07 1.66
C VAL A 139 11.08 7.80 2.17
N ASN A 140 10.70 8.37 3.32
CA ASN A 140 9.35 8.20 3.86
C ASN A 140 8.28 8.72 2.87
N GLN A 141 8.51 9.88 2.25
CA GLN A 141 7.59 10.40 1.23
C GLN A 141 7.48 9.46 0.02
N LYS A 142 8.61 8.89 -0.43
CA LYS A 142 8.64 7.93 -1.54
C LYS A 142 7.89 6.64 -1.19
N ILE A 143 8.08 6.11 0.02
CA ILE A 143 7.36 4.92 0.52
C ILE A 143 5.85 5.19 0.54
N ASP A 144 5.41 6.34 1.05
CA ASP A 144 4.00 6.72 1.07
C ASP A 144 3.39 6.81 -0.34
N GLU A 145 4.15 7.31 -1.31
CA GLU A 145 3.72 7.39 -2.72
C GLU A 145 3.62 6.00 -3.36
N ILE A 146 4.59 5.12 -3.08
CA ILE A 146 4.58 3.73 -3.56
C ILE A 146 3.38 2.96 -2.99
N GLN A 147 3.10 3.10 -1.69
CA GLN A 147 1.96 2.45 -1.04
C GLN A 147 0.64 2.87 -1.69
N LYS A 148 0.43 4.18 -1.91
CA LYS A 148 -0.77 4.70 -2.60
C LYS A 148 -0.90 4.22 -4.04
N ASP A 149 0.20 3.88 -4.70
CA ASP A 149 0.18 3.37 -6.06
C ASP A 149 -0.09 1.87 -6.14
N ILE A 150 0.12 1.13 -5.04
CA ILE A 150 -0.10 -0.32 -4.94
C ILE A 150 -1.49 -0.63 -4.37
N GLU A 151 -2.01 0.21 -3.46
CA GLU A 151 -3.41 0.17 -2.97
C GLU A 151 -4.46 0.42 -4.06
#